data_AF-A0A7V1W9R5-F1
#
_entry.id   AF-A0A7V1W9R5-F1
#
_cell.length_a   1.000
_cell.length_b   1.000
_cell.length_c   1.000
_cell.angle_alpha   90.00
_cell.angle_beta   90.00
_cell.angle_gamma   90.00
#
_symmetry.space_group_name_H-M   'P 1'
#
loop_
_entity.id
_entity.type
_entity.pdbx_description
1 polymer ?
#
loop_
_entity_poly.entity_id
_entity_poly.type
_entity_poly.pdbx_seq_one_letter_code
_entity_poly.pdbx_strand_id
1 'polypeptide(L)'
;MRRWMLAGAGVLAAACRVGGDAPRQGGNTMLSAAKRFLATLDDPARSKALLPFASEERFNWHFVPKERAGLPYKQMTDAQQRAARDLLRASLSQPGFEKVSTIRRLEDTLREIEKGAGPIRDTELFYFTVFGEPSERGPWAWRYEGHHVSLHWTMIDGRVIASTPQFL
;
A
#
# COMPACT_ATOMS: atom_id res chain seq x y z
N MET A 1 41.95 1.88 -63.80
CA MET A 1 40.87 2.82 -63.40
C MET A 1 40.45 2.48 -61.98
N ARG A 2 40.41 3.50 -61.09
CA ARG A 2 40.32 3.40 -59.61
C ARG A 2 39.08 2.63 -59.15
N ARG A 3 39.28 1.62 -58.29
CA ARG A 3 38.20 0.95 -57.55
C ARG A 3 38.29 1.38 -56.09
N TRP A 4 37.20 1.92 -55.59
CA TRP A 4 37.06 2.51 -54.26
C TRP A 4 37.01 1.41 -53.18
N MET A 5 37.76 1.59 -52.09
CA MET A 5 37.59 0.80 -50.87
C MET A 5 36.41 1.39 -50.08
N LEU A 6 35.34 0.63 -49.92
CA LEU A 6 34.28 0.91 -48.95
C LEU A 6 34.66 0.25 -47.63
N ALA A 7 34.90 1.06 -46.60
CA ALA A 7 35.02 0.60 -45.23
C ALA A 7 33.63 0.20 -44.73
N GLY A 8 33.43 -1.10 -44.46
CA GLY A 8 32.23 -1.60 -43.79
C GLY A 8 32.30 -1.29 -42.30
N ALA A 9 31.46 -0.36 -41.83
CA ALA A 9 31.24 -0.14 -40.41
C ALA A 9 30.42 -1.32 -39.85
N GLY A 10 31.02 -2.09 -38.95
CA GLY A 10 30.32 -3.15 -38.21
C GLY A 10 29.35 -2.53 -37.20
N VAL A 11 28.06 -2.81 -37.36
CA VAL A 11 27.05 -2.54 -36.32
C VAL A 11 27.05 -3.74 -35.37
N LEU A 12 27.61 -3.57 -34.18
CA LEU A 12 27.35 -4.48 -33.06
C LEU A 12 25.91 -4.25 -32.59
N ALA A 13 25.01 -5.14 -32.96
CA ALA A 13 23.69 -5.23 -32.35
C ALA A 13 23.83 -5.79 -30.94
N ALA A 14 23.82 -4.91 -29.92
CA ALA A 14 23.65 -5.32 -28.54
C ALA A 14 22.22 -5.85 -28.36
N ALA A 15 22.07 -7.17 -28.31
CA ALA A 15 20.81 -7.80 -27.95
C ALA A 15 20.50 -7.47 -26.47
N CYS A 16 19.61 -6.50 -26.24
CA CYS A 16 18.95 -6.33 -24.95
C CYS A 16 18.18 -7.61 -24.66
N ARG A 17 18.70 -8.43 -23.75
CA ARG A 17 17.90 -9.50 -23.14
C ARG A 17 16.78 -8.81 -22.38
N VAL A 18 15.55 -8.91 -22.89
CA VAL A 18 14.35 -8.69 -22.09
C VAL A 18 14.42 -9.74 -20.98
N GLY A 19 14.80 -9.30 -19.78
CA GLY A 19 14.71 -10.13 -18.59
C GLY A 19 13.26 -10.55 -18.44
N GLY A 20 12.99 -11.85 -18.48
CA GLY A 20 11.69 -12.38 -18.11
C GLY A 20 11.37 -11.93 -16.68
N ASP A 21 10.21 -11.31 -16.50
CA ASP A 21 9.69 -10.97 -15.18
C ASP A 21 9.57 -12.25 -14.36
N ALA A 22 10.50 -12.45 -13.43
CA ALA A 22 10.29 -13.37 -12.33
C ALA A 22 9.02 -12.94 -11.59
N PRO A 23 8.13 -13.86 -11.18
CA PRO A 23 6.93 -13.47 -10.45
C PRO A 23 7.36 -12.69 -9.21
N ARG A 24 6.89 -11.45 -9.06
CA ARG A 24 7.14 -10.64 -7.85
C ARG A 24 6.71 -11.47 -6.64
N GLN A 25 7.67 -11.96 -5.87
CA GLN A 25 7.44 -12.77 -4.67
C GLN A 25 6.70 -12.03 -3.54
N GLY A 26 6.38 -10.74 -3.71
CA GLY A 26 5.72 -9.91 -2.69
C GLY A 26 4.26 -10.23 -2.41
N GLY A 27 3.57 -10.96 -3.30
CA GLY A 27 2.15 -11.31 -3.08
C GLY A 27 1.94 -12.24 -1.88
N ASN A 28 2.86 -13.17 -1.63
CA ASN A 28 2.74 -14.15 -0.57
C ASN A 28 3.04 -13.56 0.83
N THR A 29 4.01 -12.65 0.92
CA THR A 29 4.33 -11.95 2.17
C THR A 29 3.22 -10.98 2.59
N MET A 30 2.66 -10.23 1.62
CA MET A 30 1.54 -9.33 1.84
C MET A 30 0.27 -10.10 2.28
N LEU A 31 -0.05 -11.20 1.60
CA LEU A 31 -1.16 -12.08 1.94
C LEU A 31 -1.05 -12.60 3.38
N SER A 32 0.13 -13.13 3.74
CA SER A 32 0.40 -13.66 5.08
C SER A 32 0.29 -12.58 6.15
N ALA A 33 0.77 -11.36 5.87
CA ALA A 33 0.64 -10.23 6.80
C ALA A 33 -0.81 -9.78 6.97
N ALA A 34 -1.61 -9.73 5.89
CA ALA A 34 -3.02 -9.37 5.94
C ALA A 34 -3.84 -10.37 6.78
N LYS A 35 -3.61 -11.67 6.57
CA LYS A 35 -4.23 -12.72 7.38
C LYS A 35 -3.87 -12.60 8.86
N ARG A 36 -2.59 -12.35 9.17
CA ARG A 36 -2.14 -12.14 10.56
C ARG A 36 -2.79 -10.92 11.19
N PHE A 37 -2.87 -9.80 10.47
CA PHE A 37 -3.58 -8.61 10.96
C PHE A 37 -5.04 -8.91 11.27
N LEU A 38 -5.80 -9.49 10.33
CA LEU A 38 -7.22 -9.82 10.55
C LEU A 38 -7.42 -10.82 11.69
N ALA A 39 -6.48 -11.75 11.91
CA ALA A 39 -6.54 -12.71 13.01
C ALA A 39 -6.34 -12.08 14.40
N THR A 40 -5.81 -10.85 14.48
CA THR A 40 -5.72 -10.11 15.76
C THR A 40 -6.99 -9.36 16.14
N LEU A 41 -7.99 -9.32 15.24
CA LEU A 41 -9.20 -8.53 15.41
C LEU A 41 -10.31 -9.38 16.02
N ASP A 42 -11.01 -8.82 17.00
CA ASP A 42 -12.29 -9.34 17.45
C ASP A 42 -13.40 -9.00 16.43
N ASP A 43 -14.61 -9.54 16.62
CA ASP A 43 -15.70 -9.35 15.66
C ASP A 43 -16.03 -7.86 15.39
N PRO A 44 -16.11 -6.98 16.41
CA PRO A 44 -16.35 -5.55 16.18
C PRO A 44 -15.24 -4.83 15.41
N ALA A 45 -13.97 -5.13 15.67
CA ALA A 45 -12.86 -4.54 14.93
C ALA A 45 -12.77 -5.11 13.52
N ARG A 46 -13.02 -6.42 13.37
CA ARG A 46 -13.02 -7.12 12.08
C ARG A 46 -14.13 -6.62 11.18
N SER A 47 -15.33 -6.33 11.69
CA SER A 47 -16.43 -5.78 10.89
C SER A 47 -16.15 -4.38 10.35
N LYS A 48 -15.28 -3.60 11.01
CA LYS A 48 -14.80 -2.30 10.51
C LYS A 48 -13.68 -2.46 9.49
N ALA A 49 -12.77 -3.40 9.73
CA ALA A 49 -11.58 -3.60 8.91
C ALA A 49 -11.86 -4.40 7.64
N LEU A 50 -12.84 -5.31 7.63
CA LEU A 50 -13.08 -6.24 6.52
C LEU A 50 -14.43 -5.97 5.87
N LEU A 51 -14.39 -5.52 4.62
CA LEU A 51 -15.55 -5.24 3.80
C LEU A 51 -15.65 -6.24 2.63
N PRO A 52 -16.82 -6.40 1.99
CA PRO A 52 -16.94 -7.21 0.78
C PRO A 52 -16.04 -6.68 -0.34
N PHE A 53 -15.47 -7.58 -1.16
CA PHE A 53 -14.60 -7.17 -2.27
C PHE A 53 -15.29 -6.21 -3.25
N ALA A 54 -16.58 -6.42 -3.50
CA ALA A 54 -17.40 -5.62 -4.40
C ALA A 54 -17.95 -4.32 -3.76
N SER A 55 -17.53 -3.98 -2.54
CA SER A 55 -17.99 -2.74 -1.90
C SER A 55 -17.54 -1.51 -2.68
N GLU A 56 -18.47 -0.58 -2.91
CA GLU A 56 -18.20 0.76 -3.47
C GLU A 56 -17.12 1.52 -2.68
N GLU A 57 -16.99 1.22 -1.37
CA GLU A 57 -15.97 1.82 -0.49
C GLU A 57 -14.55 1.64 -1.00
N ARG A 58 -14.29 0.61 -1.81
CA ARG A 58 -12.98 0.37 -2.43
C ARG A 58 -12.53 1.53 -3.32
N PHE A 59 -13.47 2.34 -3.80
CA PHE A 59 -13.23 3.50 -4.65
C PHE A 59 -13.41 4.85 -3.92
N ASN A 60 -13.92 4.85 -2.69
CA ASN A 60 -14.14 6.04 -1.85
C ASN A 60 -12.87 6.41 -1.08
N TRP A 61 -11.82 6.82 -1.80
CA TRP A 61 -10.50 7.12 -1.23
C TRP A 61 -10.24 8.62 -1.15
N HIS A 62 -9.55 9.05 -0.09
CA HIS A 62 -9.18 10.47 0.12
C HIS A 62 -7.93 10.59 1.00
N PHE A 63 -7.14 11.64 0.78
CA PHE A 63 -5.95 11.97 1.57
C PHE A 63 -6.14 13.20 2.48
N VAL A 64 -7.35 13.74 2.58
CA VAL A 64 -7.69 14.87 3.47
C VAL A 64 -8.42 14.39 4.72
N PRO A 65 -8.48 15.16 5.81
CA PRO A 65 -9.23 14.80 7.01
C PRO A 65 -10.72 14.66 6.71
N LYS A 66 -11.26 13.48 7.02
CA LYS A 66 -12.68 13.14 6.96
C LYS A 66 -12.92 11.84 7.70
N GLU A 67 -14.16 11.61 8.09
CA GLU A 67 -14.63 10.28 8.44
C GLU A 67 -14.52 9.34 7.23
N ARG A 68 -14.10 8.10 7.48
CA ARG A 68 -13.92 7.07 6.43
C ARG A 68 -14.13 5.68 6.99
N ALA A 69 -14.42 4.73 6.11
CA ALA A 69 -14.50 3.32 6.46
C ALA A 69 -13.12 2.74 6.83
N GLY A 70 -13.13 1.61 7.54
CA GLY A 70 -11.93 0.94 8.02
C GLY A 70 -11.80 0.98 9.54
N LEU A 71 -10.88 0.17 10.06
CA LEU A 71 -10.50 0.21 11.47
C LEU A 71 -9.47 1.34 11.68
N PRO A 72 -9.80 2.40 12.43
CA PRO A 72 -8.83 3.42 12.77
C PRO A 72 -7.76 2.84 13.69
N TYR A 73 -6.52 3.24 13.45
CA TYR A 73 -5.33 2.86 14.21
C TYR A 73 -5.48 3.23 15.70
N LYS A 74 -6.18 4.32 15.99
CA LYS A 74 -6.57 4.77 17.34
C LYS A 74 -7.43 3.78 18.13
N GLN A 75 -8.17 2.89 17.45
CA GLN A 75 -9.01 1.88 18.09
C GLN A 75 -8.31 0.52 18.20
N MET A 76 -7.05 0.42 17.75
CA MET A 76 -6.28 -0.81 17.80
C MET A 76 -5.54 -0.94 19.13
N THR A 77 -5.48 -2.15 19.67
CA THR A 77 -4.51 -2.50 20.73
C THR A 77 -3.09 -2.47 20.19
N ASP A 78 -2.08 -2.44 21.07
CA ASP A 78 -0.67 -2.48 20.65
C ASP A 78 -0.32 -3.68 19.77
N ALA A 79 -0.95 -4.84 20.03
CA ALA A 79 -0.76 -6.05 19.24
C ALA A 79 -1.32 -5.90 17.82
N GLN A 80 -2.52 -5.34 17.70
CA GLN A 80 -3.18 -5.05 16.43
C GLN A 80 -2.39 -3.98 15.64
N GLN A 81 -1.93 -2.92 16.32
CA GLN A 81 -1.09 -1.89 15.72
C GLN A 81 0.23 -2.46 15.18
N ARG A 82 0.88 -3.38 15.89
CA ARG A 82 2.08 -4.08 15.41
C ARG A 82 1.79 -4.86 14.13
N ALA A 83 0.74 -5.69 14.13
CA ALA A 83 0.36 -6.48 12.95
C ALA A 83 -0.04 -5.60 11.75
N ALA A 84 -0.73 -4.48 11.99
CA ALA A 84 -1.09 -3.50 10.97
C ALA A 84 0.16 -2.85 10.34
N ARG A 85 1.16 -2.47 11.14
CA ARG A 85 2.44 -1.95 10.62
C ARG A 85 3.24 -3.00 9.87
N ASP A 86 3.17 -4.27 10.27
CA ASP A 86 3.82 -5.36 9.55
C ASP A 86 3.17 -5.60 8.17
N LEU A 87 1.86 -5.41 8.04
CA LEU A 87 1.18 -5.40 6.74
C LEU A 87 1.68 -4.25 5.85
N LEU A 88 1.82 -3.03 6.40
CA LEU A 88 2.42 -1.91 5.66
C LEU A 88 3.85 -2.23 5.22
N ARG A 89 4.68 -2.77 6.11
CA ARG A 89 6.07 -3.12 5.80
C ARG A 89 6.16 -4.22 4.75
N ALA A 90 5.24 -5.19 4.76
CA ALA A 90 5.18 -6.24 3.74
C ALA A 90 4.80 -5.71 2.35
N SER A 91 4.25 -4.50 2.27
CA SER A 91 3.66 -3.93 1.05
C SER A 91 4.45 -2.78 0.44
N LEU A 92 5.46 -2.30 1.16
CA LEU A 92 6.30 -1.18 0.79
C LEU A 92 7.77 -1.61 0.82
N SER A 93 8.61 -0.93 0.05
CA SER A 93 10.05 -0.98 0.29
C SER A 93 10.38 -0.36 1.65
N GLN A 94 11.55 -0.68 2.22
CA GLN A 94 11.98 -0.08 3.50
C GLN A 94 11.93 1.46 3.47
N PRO A 95 12.46 2.17 2.44
CA PRO A 95 12.32 3.63 2.36
C PRO A 95 10.86 4.11 2.22
N GLY A 96 10.01 3.32 1.55
CA GLY A 96 8.58 3.63 1.42
C GLY A 96 7.86 3.54 2.77
N PHE A 97 8.12 2.49 3.54
CA PHE A 97 7.59 2.31 4.88
C PHE A 97 8.04 3.44 5.83
N GLU A 98 9.31 3.82 5.76
CA GLU A 98 9.85 4.92 6.55
C GLU A 98 9.20 6.26 6.17
N LYS A 99 9.04 6.54 4.87
CA LYS A 99 8.38 7.75 4.39
C LYS A 99 6.94 7.85 4.90
N VAL A 100 6.14 6.80 4.73
CA VAL A 100 4.75 6.73 5.22
C VAL A 100 4.68 6.92 6.73
N SER A 101 5.58 6.25 7.46
CA SER A 101 5.65 6.37 8.92
C SER A 101 6.02 7.79 9.36
N THR A 102 6.90 8.46 8.62
CA THR A 102 7.28 9.86 8.87
C THR A 102 6.12 10.80 8.58
N ILE A 103 5.42 10.67 7.45
CA ILE A 103 4.23 11.47 7.13
C ILE A 103 3.20 11.35 8.26
N ARG A 104 2.91 10.13 8.70
CA ARG A 104 2.00 9.92 9.84
C ARG A 104 2.47 10.67 11.09
N ARG A 105 3.75 10.55 11.47
CA ARG A 105 4.31 11.22 12.66
C ARG A 105 4.34 12.74 12.55
N LEU A 106 4.45 13.30 11.34
CA LEU A 106 4.44 14.74 11.13
C LEU A 106 3.12 15.39 11.58
N GLU A 107 2.02 14.63 11.70
CA GLU A 107 0.79 15.13 12.30
C GLU A 107 1.02 15.68 13.72
N ASP A 108 1.88 15.06 14.55
CA ASP A 108 2.20 15.60 15.89
C ASP A 108 2.96 16.93 15.80
N THR A 109 3.98 17.00 14.94
CA THR A 109 4.76 18.23 14.72
C THR A 109 3.88 19.37 14.19
N LEU A 110 3.00 19.08 13.23
CA LEU A 110 2.08 20.08 12.70
C LEU A 110 1.06 20.51 13.74
N ARG A 111 0.55 19.59 14.57
CA ARG A 111 -0.33 19.95 15.70
C ARG A 111 0.31 20.99 16.62
N GLU A 112 1.59 20.82 16.94
CA GLU A 112 2.34 21.74 17.80
C GLU A 112 2.55 23.12 17.17
N ILE A 113 2.86 23.16 15.87
CA ILE A 113 3.07 24.40 15.10
C ILE A 113 1.75 25.15 14.93
N GLU A 114 0.69 24.44 14.56
CA GLU A 114 -0.62 24.99 14.21
C GLU A 114 -1.43 25.40 15.44
N LYS A 115 -1.17 24.80 16.62
CA LYS A 115 -1.84 25.15 17.89
C LYS A 115 -3.37 25.16 17.78
N GLY A 116 -3.92 24.23 17.00
CA GLY A 116 -5.36 24.11 16.73
C GLY A 116 -5.89 24.96 15.57
N ALA A 117 -5.03 25.76 14.91
CA ALA A 117 -5.39 26.45 13.68
C ALA A 117 -5.30 25.51 12.48
N GLY A 118 -6.44 25.05 11.96
CA GLY A 118 -6.52 24.23 10.76
C GLY A 118 -7.19 22.87 10.99
N PRO A 119 -6.90 21.86 10.15
CA PRO A 119 -7.50 20.54 10.29
C PRO A 119 -7.09 19.83 11.59
N ILE A 120 -7.87 18.80 11.96
CA ILE A 120 -7.50 17.89 13.04
C ILE A 120 -6.18 17.19 12.70
N ARG A 121 -5.23 17.23 13.63
CA ARG A 121 -3.91 16.60 13.54
C ARG A 121 -3.78 15.46 14.55
N ASP A 122 -3.80 14.22 14.07
CA ASP A 122 -3.77 13.04 14.92
C ASP A 122 -3.02 11.90 14.21
N THR A 123 -1.92 11.44 14.82
CA THR A 123 -1.07 10.37 14.29
C THR A 123 -1.74 9.01 14.30
N GLU A 124 -2.91 8.88 14.94
CA GLU A 124 -3.68 7.64 15.05
C GLU A 124 -4.97 7.66 14.23
N LEU A 125 -5.30 8.77 13.55
CA LEU A 125 -6.41 8.85 12.58
C LEU A 125 -6.00 8.35 11.18
N PHE A 126 -5.39 7.17 11.16
CA PHE A 126 -5.08 6.40 9.96
C PHE A 126 -5.85 5.08 9.98
N TYR A 127 -6.29 4.60 8.84
CA TYR A 127 -7.30 3.56 8.73
C TYR A 127 -6.80 2.39 7.90
N PHE A 128 -7.11 1.19 8.36
CA PHE A 128 -6.85 -0.06 7.65
C PHE A 128 -8.17 -0.66 7.19
N THR A 129 -8.31 -0.86 5.88
CA THR A 129 -9.47 -1.55 5.30
C THR A 129 -9.00 -2.64 4.35
N VAL A 130 -9.56 -3.83 4.50
CA VAL A 130 -9.38 -5.00 3.64
C VAL A 130 -10.72 -5.27 2.94
N PHE A 131 -10.66 -5.61 1.66
CA PHE A 131 -11.82 -5.89 0.81
C PHE A 131 -11.72 -7.33 0.31
N GLY A 132 -12.69 -8.16 0.69
CA GLY A 132 -12.65 -9.60 0.45
C GLY A 132 -11.67 -10.33 1.37
N GLU A 133 -11.90 -11.62 1.56
CA GLU A 133 -11.01 -12.47 2.36
C GLU A 133 -9.66 -12.64 1.66
N PRO A 134 -8.52 -12.31 2.31
CA PRO A 134 -7.21 -12.49 1.71
C PRO A 134 -6.97 -13.95 1.31
N SER A 135 -6.70 -14.19 0.03
CA SER A 135 -6.51 -15.53 -0.52
C SER A 135 -5.51 -15.57 -1.67
N GLU A 136 -5.06 -16.78 -2.01
CA GLU A 136 -4.10 -17.02 -3.11
C GLU A 136 -4.77 -17.05 -4.48
N ARG A 137 -6.08 -17.33 -4.54
CA ARG A 137 -6.84 -17.54 -5.79
C ARG A 137 -8.00 -16.57 -5.96
N GLY A 138 -8.58 -16.09 -4.86
CA GLY A 138 -9.67 -15.13 -4.90
C GLY A 138 -9.16 -13.70 -4.99
N PRO A 139 -9.99 -12.77 -5.51
CA PRO A 139 -9.65 -11.37 -5.50
C PRO A 139 -9.76 -10.81 -4.08
N TRP A 140 -8.79 -10.00 -3.70
CA TRP A 140 -8.85 -9.20 -2.48
C TRP A 140 -8.10 -7.90 -2.67
N ALA A 141 -8.43 -6.89 -1.89
CA ALA A 141 -7.72 -5.63 -1.90
C ALA A 141 -7.55 -5.13 -0.47
N TRP A 142 -6.66 -4.17 -0.27
CA TRP A 142 -6.61 -3.45 0.99
C TRP A 142 -6.05 -2.05 0.78
N ARG A 143 -6.35 -1.16 1.71
CA ARG A 143 -5.89 0.22 1.71
C ARG A 143 -5.47 0.68 3.09
N TYR A 144 -4.50 1.59 3.08
CA TYR A 144 -4.07 2.35 4.23
C TYR A 144 -4.19 3.84 3.92
N GLU A 145 -4.99 4.54 4.72
CA GLU A 145 -5.33 5.92 4.42
C GLU A 145 -5.37 6.80 5.68
N GLY A 146 -5.05 8.07 5.51
CA GLY A 146 -5.15 9.08 6.56
C GLY A 146 -4.85 10.46 5.98
N HIS A 147 -4.60 11.42 6.85
CA HIS A 147 -4.19 12.75 6.43
C HIS A 147 -2.85 12.66 5.67
N HIS A 148 -2.83 13.08 4.41
CA HIS A 148 -1.71 13.03 3.46
C HIS A 148 -1.25 11.64 2.99
N VAL A 149 -2.00 10.57 3.26
CA VAL A 149 -1.67 9.23 2.75
C VAL A 149 -2.91 8.53 2.20
N SER A 150 -2.79 7.96 1.00
CA SER A 150 -3.75 7.00 0.47
C SER A 150 -3.03 5.98 -0.39
N LEU A 151 -2.91 4.75 0.12
CA LEU A 151 -2.19 3.66 -0.53
C LEU A 151 -3.11 2.45 -0.68
N HIS A 152 -3.19 1.93 -1.89
CA HIS A 152 -4.12 0.86 -2.25
C HIS A 152 -3.40 -0.25 -2.98
N TRP A 153 -3.80 -1.50 -2.72
CA TRP A 153 -3.33 -2.67 -3.44
C TRP A 153 -4.52 -3.58 -3.76
N THR A 154 -4.60 -4.04 -5.00
CA THR A 154 -5.54 -5.07 -5.43
C THR A 154 -4.77 -6.30 -5.89
N MET A 155 -5.23 -7.44 -5.39
CA MET A 155 -4.63 -8.76 -5.57
C MET A 155 -5.62 -9.66 -6.30
N ILE A 156 -5.15 -10.37 -7.33
CA ILE A 156 -5.87 -11.46 -7.98
C ILE A 156 -4.86 -12.58 -8.25
N ASP A 157 -5.24 -13.83 -7.98
CA ASP A 157 -4.38 -15.02 -8.18
C ASP A 157 -2.99 -14.88 -7.56
N GLY A 158 -2.94 -14.34 -6.33
CA GLY A 158 -1.72 -14.20 -5.55
C GLY A 158 -0.77 -13.11 -6.07
N ARG A 159 -1.20 -12.29 -7.04
CA ARG A 159 -0.40 -11.23 -7.66
C ARG A 159 -1.01 -9.87 -7.40
N VAL A 160 -0.15 -8.88 -7.15
CA VAL A 160 -0.56 -7.46 -7.17
C VAL A 160 -0.88 -7.10 -8.62
N ILE A 161 -2.14 -6.84 -8.94
CA ILE A 161 -2.56 -6.43 -10.29
C ILE A 161 -2.74 -4.92 -10.41
N ALA A 162 -2.98 -4.23 -9.29
CA ALA A 162 -3.07 -2.79 -9.24
C ALA A 162 -2.57 -2.29 -7.89
N SER A 163 -1.95 -1.12 -7.91
CA SER A 163 -1.48 -0.45 -6.70
C SER A 163 -1.83 1.02 -6.73
N THR A 164 -3.02 1.41 -7.21
CA THR A 164 -3.44 2.81 -7.33
C THR A 164 -4.70 3.08 -6.51
N PRO A 165 -4.86 4.28 -5.94
CA PRO A 165 -3.87 5.38 -5.88
C PRO A 165 -2.65 5.07 -4.97
N GLN A 166 -1.57 5.84 -5.16
CA GLN A 166 -0.47 5.98 -4.20
C GLN A 166 -0.22 7.48 -3.98
N PHE A 167 -0.87 8.04 -2.98
CA PHE A 167 -0.68 9.43 -2.57
C PHE A 167 0.14 9.48 -1.28
N LEU A 168 1.20 10.29 -1.29
CA LEU A 168 2.15 10.55 -0.19
C LEU A 168 2.66 11.99 -0.27
#